data_AF-A0A6B3CFE5-F1
#
_entry.id   AF-A0A6B3CFE5-F1
#
_cell.length_a   1.000
_cell.length_b   1.000
_cell.length_c   1.000
_cell.angle_alpha   90.00
_cell.angle_beta   90.00
_cell.angle_gamma   90.00
#
_symmetry.space_group_name_H-M   'P 1'
#
loop_
_entity.id
_entity.type
_entity.pdbx_description
1 polymer ?
#
loop_
_entity_poly.entity_id
_entity_poly.type
_entity_poly.pdbx_seq_one_letter_code
_entity_poly.pdbx_strand_id
1 'polypeptide(L)'
;VKALMFGEEGEPGDLDQTRFTQPALFSLEYALAKLWLSWGIRPDVLVGHSVGEVAAAAVAGLFSLEDAVRLVAARGALMQSVRAPGSMVAVAAPAEEVAELVAPYADL
;
A
#
# COMPACT_ATOMS: atom_id res chain seq x y z
N VAL A 1 17.04 2.62 12.58
CA VAL A 1 16.59 2.59 11.16
C VAL A 1 16.87 1.23 10.52
N LYS A 2 18.14 0.77 10.40
CA LYS A 2 18.44 -0.53 9.76
C LYS A 2 17.69 -1.73 10.36
N ALA A 3 17.76 -1.95 11.68
CA ALA A 3 17.03 -3.05 12.33
C ALA A 3 15.51 -2.97 12.15
N LEU A 4 14.97 -1.76 12.07
CA LEU A 4 13.54 -1.50 11.85
C LEU A 4 13.12 -1.81 10.40
N MET A 5 14.02 -1.59 9.44
CA MET A 5 13.78 -1.85 8.01
C MET A 5 14.08 -3.29 7.59
N PHE A 6 15.09 -3.92 8.18
CA PHE A 6 15.65 -5.18 7.70
C PHE A 6 15.58 -6.32 8.72
N GLY A 7 15.12 -6.07 9.94
CA GLY A 7 15.13 -7.07 11.01
C GLY A 7 16.55 -7.49 11.42
N GLU A 8 16.63 -8.61 12.13
CA GLU A 8 17.86 -9.39 12.30
C GLU A 8 17.90 -10.54 11.28
N GLU A 9 19.04 -11.20 11.11
CA GLU A 9 19.16 -12.31 10.16
C GLU A 9 18.12 -13.41 10.43
N GLY A 10 17.24 -13.63 9.45
CA GLY A 10 16.20 -14.67 9.51
C GLY A 10 14.86 -14.24 10.11
N GLU A 11 14.72 -13.01 10.59
CA GLU A 11 13.48 -12.48 11.17
C GLU A 11 12.94 -11.31 10.34
N PRO A 12 11.62 -11.27 10.04
CA PRO A 12 11.02 -10.13 9.35
C PRO A 12 11.24 -8.84 10.15
N GLY A 13 11.55 -7.76 9.45
CA GLY A 13 11.70 -6.45 10.08
C GLY A 13 10.36 -5.89 10.53
N ASP A 14 10.37 -4.91 11.43
CA ASP A 14 9.14 -4.18 11.79
C ASP A 14 8.44 -3.63 10.55
N LEU A 15 9.19 -3.23 9.52
CA LEU A 15 8.64 -2.72 8.26
C LEU A 15 7.73 -3.71 7.52
N ASP A 16 7.86 -5.03 7.76
CA ASP A 16 7.02 -6.06 7.14
C ASP A 16 5.62 -6.12 7.75
N GLN A 17 5.42 -5.52 8.93
CA GLN A 17 4.08 -5.39 9.50
C GLN A 17 3.32 -4.29 8.75
N THR A 18 2.12 -4.59 8.28
CA THR A 18 1.28 -3.71 7.46
C THR A 18 1.07 -2.31 8.07
N ARG A 19 0.99 -2.23 9.40
CA ARG A 19 0.88 -0.97 10.16
C ARG A 19 2.06 -0.02 9.93
N PHE A 20 3.24 -0.55 9.60
CA PHE A 20 4.45 0.20 9.30
C PHE A 20 4.68 0.28 7.79
N THR A 21 4.43 -0.80 7.03
CA THR A 21 4.62 -0.84 5.58
C THR A 21 3.83 0.25 4.85
N GLN A 22 2.54 0.39 5.16
CA GLN A 22 1.66 1.33 4.43
C GLN A 22 2.10 2.80 4.56
N PRO A 23 2.26 3.36 5.78
CA PRO A 23 2.73 4.75 5.92
C PRO A 23 4.15 4.96 5.40
N ALA A 24 5.03 3.94 5.46
CA ALA A 24 6.38 4.03 4.91
C ALA A 24 6.36 4.13 3.37
N LEU A 25 5.60 3.27 2.69
CA LEU A 25 5.43 3.32 1.23
C LEU A 25 4.83 4.65 0.80
N PHE A 26 3.76 5.10 1.44
CA PHE A 26 3.16 6.41 1.15
C PHE A 26 4.18 7.55 1.27
N SER A 27 4.97 7.56 2.35
CA SER A 27 5.96 8.61 2.58
C SER A 27 7.04 8.62 1.49
N LEU A 28 7.51 7.44 1.09
CA LEU A 28 8.49 7.28 0.02
C LEU A 28 7.92 7.73 -1.34
N GLU A 29 6.75 7.23 -1.71
CA GLU A 29 6.10 7.56 -2.98
C GLU A 29 5.79 9.05 -3.09
N TYR A 30 5.22 9.65 -2.03
CA TYR A 30 4.94 11.08 -1.99
C TYR A 30 6.22 11.90 -2.11
N ALA A 31 7.28 11.55 -1.37
CA ALA A 31 8.57 12.25 -1.45
C ALA A 31 9.19 12.17 -2.85
N LEU A 32 9.15 10.99 -3.49
CA LEU A 32 9.62 10.81 -4.87
C LEU A 32 8.79 11.64 -5.86
N ALA A 33 7.47 11.68 -5.70
CA ALA A 33 6.61 12.52 -6.54
C ALA A 33 6.93 14.02 -6.35
N LYS A 34 7.15 14.48 -5.10
CA LYS A 34 7.58 15.86 -4.83
C LYS A 34 8.95 16.17 -5.46
N LEU A 35 9.87 15.21 -5.47
CA LEU A 35 11.17 15.35 -6.15
C LEU A 35 10.97 15.55 -7.66
N TRP A 36 10.19 14.70 -8.31
CA TRP A 36 9.90 14.83 -9.75
C TRP A 36 9.23 16.17 -10.10
N LEU A 37 8.25 16.59 -9.30
CA LEU A 37 7.59 17.90 -9.45
C LEU A 37 8.58 19.05 -9.29
N SER A 38 9.54 18.93 -8.38
CA SER A 38 10.60 19.94 -8.17
C SER A 38 11.53 20.07 -9.38
N TRP A 39 11.67 19.01 -10.18
CA TRP A 39 12.43 19.03 -11.45
C TRP A 39 11.58 19.50 -12.64
N GLY A 40 10.34 19.91 -12.40
CA GLY A 40 9.42 20.39 -13.43
C GLY A 40 8.67 19.29 -14.18
N ILE A 41 8.82 18.02 -13.80
CA ILE A 41 8.04 16.92 -14.38
C ILE A 41 6.63 16.96 -13.81
N ARG A 42 5.64 17.15 -14.68
CA ARG A 42 4.23 17.23 -14.30
C ARG A 42 3.48 16.04 -14.89
N PRO A 43 2.87 15.18 -14.07
CA PRO A 43 2.07 14.07 -14.57
C PRO A 43 0.72 14.59 -15.09
N ASP A 44 0.31 14.13 -16.26
CA ASP A 44 -1.05 14.36 -16.79
C ASP A 44 -2.07 13.43 -16.13
N VAL A 45 -1.63 12.24 -15.71
CA VAL A 45 -2.44 11.20 -15.07
C VAL A 45 -1.67 10.59 -13.91
N LEU A 46 -2.38 10.31 -12.82
CA LEU A 46 -1.86 9.63 -11.64
C LEU A 46 -2.70 8.37 -11.39
N VAL A 47 -2.03 7.23 -11.19
CA VAL A 47 -2.65 5.95 -10.84
C VAL A 47 -1.79 5.30 -9.76
N GLY A 48 -2.44 4.69 -8.79
CA GLY A 48 -1.77 3.88 -7.76
C GLY A 48 -2.45 2.53 -7.62
N HIS A 49 -1.78 1.59 -6.97
CA HIS A 49 -2.36 0.27 -6.67
C HIS A 49 -2.53 0.13 -5.15
N SER A 50 -3.75 -0.12 -4.69
CA SER A 50 -4.07 -0.27 -3.26
C SER A 50 -3.56 0.92 -2.43
N VAL A 51 -2.55 0.75 -1.57
CA VAL A 51 -2.00 1.86 -0.77
C VAL A 51 -1.44 3.00 -1.63
N GLY A 52 -0.91 2.69 -2.83
CA GLY A 52 -0.37 3.70 -3.73
C GLY A 52 -1.43 4.66 -4.29
N GLU A 53 -2.72 4.29 -4.28
CA GLU A 53 -3.79 5.21 -4.65
C GLU A 53 -3.87 6.39 -3.69
N VAL A 54 -3.55 6.19 -2.40
CA VAL A 54 -3.53 7.27 -1.41
C VAL A 54 -2.42 8.25 -1.71
N ALA A 55 -1.24 7.76 -2.13
CA ALA A 55 -0.13 8.62 -2.55
C ALA A 55 -0.49 9.39 -3.83
N ALA A 56 -1.05 8.71 -4.84
CA ALA A 56 -1.52 9.34 -6.07
C ALA A 56 -2.55 10.44 -5.79
N ALA A 57 -3.56 10.16 -4.95
CA ALA A 57 -4.57 11.13 -4.54
C ALA A 57 -3.99 12.32 -3.77
N ALA A 58 -3.03 12.10 -2.88
CA ALA A 58 -2.35 13.16 -2.15
C ALA A 58 -1.53 14.06 -3.09
N VAL A 59 -0.82 13.48 -4.06
CA VAL A 59 -0.06 14.23 -5.08
C VAL A 59 -1.00 15.02 -6.00
N ALA A 60 -2.16 14.45 -6.34
CA ALA A 60 -3.21 15.12 -7.11
C ALA A 60 -3.90 16.26 -6.34
N GLY A 61 -3.65 16.39 -5.03
CA GLY A 61 -4.23 17.43 -4.18
C GLY A 61 -5.65 17.12 -3.69
N LEU A 62 -6.10 15.87 -3.75
CA LEU A 62 -7.41 15.46 -3.24
C LEU A 62 -7.51 15.57 -1.71
N PHE A 63 -6.38 15.37 -1.03
CA PHE A 63 -6.25 15.48 0.43
C PHE A 63 -5.24 16.53 0.82
N SER A 64 -5.38 17.08 2.03
CA SER A 64 -4.23 17.69 2.70
C SER A 64 -3.19 16.59 3.00
N LEU A 65 -1.91 16.95 3.06
CA LEU A 65 -0.86 15.98 3.43
C LEU A 65 -1.13 15.36 4.81
N GLU A 66 -1.62 16.18 5.75
CA GLU A 66 -1.94 15.74 7.10
C GLU A 66 -3.04 14.66 7.11
N ASP A 67 -4.10 14.85 6.32
CA ASP A 67 -5.19 13.89 6.22
C ASP A 67 -4.79 12.63 5.48
N ALA A 68 -3.97 12.74 4.44
CA ALA A 68 -3.42 11.58 3.74
C ALA A 68 -2.55 10.71 4.68
N VAL A 69 -1.72 11.34 5.52
CA VAL A 69 -0.91 10.65 6.54
C VAL A 69 -1.80 9.99 7.60
N ARG A 70 -2.83 10.68 8.10
CA ARG A 70 -3.80 10.08 9.03
C ARG A 70 -4.50 8.88 8.43
N LEU A 71 -4.95 9.00 7.17
CA LEU A 71 -5.65 7.93 6.45
C LEU A 71 -4.78 6.69 6.29
N VAL A 72 -3.55 6.83 5.77
CA VAL A 72 -2.68 5.68 5.53
C VAL A 72 -2.23 5.01 6.84
N ALA A 73 -2.00 5.79 7.90
CA ALA A 73 -1.67 5.26 9.22
C ALA A 73 -2.85 4.47 9.82
N ALA A 74 -4.06 5.04 9.78
CA ALA A 74 -5.27 4.37 10.26
C ALA A 74 -5.56 3.09 9.45
N ARG A 75 -5.45 3.15 8.12
CA ARG A 75 -5.66 1.99 7.22
C ARG A 75 -4.67 0.88 7.52
N GLY A 76 -3.38 1.21 7.66
CA GLY A 76 -2.35 0.22 8.02
C GLY A 76 -2.61 -0.44 9.37
N ALA A 77 -2.98 0.34 10.38
CA ALA A 77 -3.29 -0.17 11.72
C ALA A 77 -4.55 -1.06 11.73
N LEU A 78 -5.61 -0.66 11.02
CA LEU A 78 -6.85 -1.42 10.91
C LEU A 78 -6.64 -2.72 10.12
N MET A 79 -5.93 -2.69 8.99
CA MET A 79 -5.63 -3.91 8.23
C MET A 79 -4.78 -4.89 9.06
N GLN A 80 -3.83 -4.38 9.85
CA GLN A 80 -3.02 -5.21 10.74
C GLN A 80 -3.83 -5.85 11.88
N SER A 81 -4.94 -5.22 12.31
CA SER A 81 -5.72 -5.68 13.46
C SER A 81 -6.75 -6.76 13.12
N VAL A 82 -7.09 -6.95 11.83
CA VAL A 82 -7.98 -8.02 11.38
C VAL A 82 -7.28 -9.37 11.58
N ARG A 83 -7.70 -10.11 12.61
CA ARG A 83 -7.20 -11.45 12.96
C ARG A 83 -8.10 -12.56 12.39
N ALA A 84 -8.47 -12.48 11.11
CA ALA A 84 -9.14 -13.58 10.43
C ALA A 84 -8.10 -14.49 9.76
N PRO A 85 -8.31 -15.81 9.68
CA PRO A 85 -7.51 -16.65 8.80
C PRO A 85 -7.67 -16.12 7.36
N GLY A 86 -6.55 -15.83 6.71
CA GLY A 86 -6.54 -15.31 5.36
C GLY A 86 -5.14 -15.42 4.78
N SER A 87 -5.06 -15.69 3.49
CA SER A 87 -3.82 -15.69 2.73
C SER A 87 -4.08 -15.05 1.37
N MET A 88 -3.02 -14.56 0.75
CA MET A 88 -3.04 -14.05 -0.62
C MET A 88 -2.16 -14.94 -1.47
N VAL A 89 -2.62 -15.26 -2.68
CA VAL A 89 -1.87 -16.04 -3.66
C VAL A 89 -1.93 -15.33 -5.01
N ALA A 90 -0.79 -15.24 -5.69
CA ALA A 90 -0.75 -14.79 -7.07
C ALA A 90 -1.05 -15.97 -8.00
N VAL A 91 -2.09 -15.84 -8.82
CA VAL A 91 -2.51 -16.87 -9.78
C VAL A 91 -2.23 -16.37 -11.19
N ALA A 92 -1.48 -17.15 -11.97
CA ALA A 92 -1.15 -16.81 -13.35
C ALA A 92 -2.26 -17.26 -14.31
N ALA A 93 -3.43 -16.62 -14.23
CA ALA A 93 -4.59 -16.86 -15.08
C ALA A 93 -5.42 -15.57 -15.27
N PRO A 94 -6.26 -15.48 -16.31
CA PRO A 94 -7.21 -14.38 -16.50
C PRO A 94 -8.15 -14.23 -15.29
N ALA A 95 -8.54 -13.00 -14.97
CA ALA A 95 -9.38 -12.71 -13.80
C ALA A 95 -10.76 -13.37 -13.91
N GLU A 96 -11.30 -13.46 -15.13
CA GLU A 96 -12.60 -14.06 -15.42
C GLU A 96 -12.59 -15.56 -15.13
N GLU A 97 -11.53 -16.26 -15.52
CA GLU A 97 -11.35 -17.70 -15.24
C GLU A 97 -11.23 -17.95 -13.73
N VAL A 98 -10.42 -17.14 -13.03
CA VAL A 98 -10.28 -17.25 -11.58
C VAL A 98 -11.61 -16.98 -10.88
N ALA A 99 -12.37 -15.98 -11.32
CA ALA A 99 -13.67 -15.64 -10.75
C ALA A 99 -14.67 -16.80 -10.86
N GLU A 100 -14.75 -17.46 -12.01
CA GLU A 100 -15.61 -18.65 -12.19
C GLU A 100 -15.18 -19.81 -11.27
N LEU A 101 -13.88 -20.04 -11.11
CA LEU A 101 -13.34 -21.12 -10.28
C LEU A 101 -13.54 -20.88 -8.77
N VAL A 102 -13.47 -19.63 -8.31
CA VAL A 102 -13.66 -19.30 -6.88
C VAL A 102 -15.11 -19.07 -6.50
N ALA A 103 -16.01 -18.82 -7.45
CA ALA A 103 -17.42 -18.53 -7.20
C ALA A 103 -18.14 -19.56 -6.30
N PRO A 104 -17.91 -20.89 -6.42
CA PRO A 104 -18.52 -21.88 -5.53
C PRO A 104 -18.07 -21.80 -4.06
N TYR A 105 -17.01 -21.04 -3.76
CA TYR A 105 -16.40 -20.92 -2.44
C TYR A 105 -16.63 -19.54 -1.80
N ALA A 106 -17.56 -18.73 -2.32
CA ALA A 106 -17.76 -17.34 -1.89
C ALA A 106 -18.18 -17.15 -0.43
N ASP A 107 -18.77 -18.19 0.19
CA ASP A 107 -19.27 -18.18 1.57
C ASP A 107 -18.32 -18.84 2.59
N LEU A 108 -17.12 -19.27 2.16
CA LEU A 108 -16.05 -19.74 3.06
C LEU A 108 -15.32 -18.55 3.71
#